data_AF-A0A2G9SKH4-F1
#
_entry.id   AF-A0A2G9SKH4-F1
#
_cell.length_a   1.000
_cell.length_b   1.000
_cell.length_c   1.000
_cell.angle_alpha   90.00
_cell.angle_beta   90.00
_cell.angle_gamma   90.00
#
_symmetry.space_group_name_H-M   'P 1'
#
loop_
_entity.id
_entity.type
_entity.pdbx_description
1 polymer ?
#
loop_
_entity_poly.entity_id
_entity_poly.type
_entity_poly.pdbx_seq_one_letter_code
_entity_poly.pdbx_strand_id
1 'polypeptide(L)'
;NYQACHVTPEVIDHLERLALVDFRNQEGVQRLQSAINFANQLHSVNTDGIEPLASVLEDRALYIRSDTVTSGSCSEILLQNASSVVEDYFVAPQGNIPLPQKENNYVSSKGDDIEFANVD
;
A
#
# COMPACT_ATOMS: atom_id res chain seq x y z
N ASN A 1 -19.94 -17.42 11.09
CA ASN A 1 -19.32 -18.01 9.89
C ASN A 1 -18.60 -16.91 9.13
N TYR A 2 -17.33 -16.67 9.44
CA TYR A 2 -16.49 -15.83 8.60
C TYR A 2 -15.95 -16.72 7.48
N GLN A 3 -16.34 -16.44 6.24
CA GLN A 3 -15.78 -17.11 5.07
C GLN A 3 -14.28 -16.81 4.99
N ALA A 4 -13.50 -17.80 4.55
CA ALA A 4 -12.10 -17.58 4.23
C ALA A 4 -11.99 -16.40 3.25
N CYS A 5 -11.17 -15.41 3.58
CA CYS A 5 -10.91 -14.29 2.68
C CYS A 5 -10.22 -14.86 1.43
N HIS A 6 -10.90 -14.84 0.30
CA HIS A 6 -10.32 -15.25 -0.97
C HIS A 6 -9.66 -14.03 -1.62
N VAL A 7 -8.33 -13.98 -1.60
CA VAL A 7 -7.57 -12.91 -2.25
C VAL A 7 -7.48 -13.21 -3.75
N THR A 8 -8.26 -12.49 -4.56
CA THR A 8 -8.25 -12.67 -6.02
C THR A 8 -7.05 -11.94 -6.66
N PRO A 9 -6.62 -12.34 -7.88
CA PRO A 9 -5.61 -11.61 -8.63
C PRO A 9 -5.96 -10.13 -8.82
N GLU A 10 -7.22 -9.81 -9.11
CA GLU A 10 -7.66 -8.42 -9.31
C GLU A 10 -7.45 -7.57 -8.05
N VAL A 11 -7.64 -8.17 -6.86
CA VAL A 11 -7.36 -7.52 -5.57
C VAL A 11 -5.86 -7.30 -5.40
N ILE A 12 -5.02 -8.28 -5.76
CA ILE A 12 -3.56 -8.13 -5.73
C ILE A 12 -3.13 -6.99 -6.65
N ASP A 13 -3.57 -7.01 -7.91
CA ASP A 13 -3.32 -5.96 -8.90
C ASP A 13 -3.70 -4.58 -8.40
N HIS A 14 -4.85 -4.48 -7.74
CA HIS A 14 -5.33 -3.23 -7.20
C HIS A 14 -4.46 -2.74 -6.03
N LEU A 15 -4.11 -3.64 -5.11
CA LEU A 15 -3.27 -3.32 -3.95
C LEU A 15 -1.85 -2.91 -4.36
N GLU A 16 -1.25 -3.57 -5.36
CA GLU A 16 0.07 -3.19 -5.88
C GLU A 16 0.08 -1.78 -6.45
N ARG A 17 -0.99 -1.41 -7.18
CA ARG A 17 -1.15 -0.07 -7.74
C ARG A 17 -1.32 1.00 -6.65
N LEU A 18 -2.06 0.69 -5.59
CA LEU A 18 -2.25 1.62 -4.48
C LEU A 18 -0.99 1.77 -3.62
N ALA A 19 -0.30 0.65 -3.35
CA ALA A 19 0.90 0.63 -2.52
C ALA A 19 2.16 1.06 -3.28
N LEU A 20 2.13 1.07 -4.62
CA LEU A 20 3.29 1.25 -5.49
C LEU A 20 4.40 0.22 -5.21
N VAL A 21 3.99 -1.01 -4.86
CA VAL A 21 4.87 -2.12 -4.51
C VAL A 21 4.48 -3.34 -5.33
N ASP A 22 5.49 -4.04 -5.84
CA ASP A 22 5.35 -5.36 -6.45
C ASP A 22 5.47 -6.46 -5.38
N PHE A 23 4.41 -7.20 -5.18
CA PHE A 23 4.38 -8.34 -4.24
C PHE A 23 3.61 -9.55 -4.78
N ARG A 24 3.27 -9.54 -6.08
CA ARG A 24 2.63 -10.64 -6.81
C ARG A 24 3.58 -11.82 -7.03
N ASN A 25 4.13 -12.33 -5.95
CA ASN A 25 4.86 -13.58 -5.87
C ASN A 25 4.20 -14.49 -4.84
N GLN A 26 4.48 -15.79 -4.91
CA GLN A 26 3.81 -16.79 -4.06
C GLN A 26 3.97 -16.49 -2.56
N GLU A 27 5.18 -16.11 -2.13
CA GLU A 27 5.47 -15.78 -0.73
C GLU A 27 4.68 -14.54 -0.25
N GLY A 28 4.64 -13.49 -1.07
CA GLY A 28 3.94 -12.24 -0.78
C GLY A 28 2.43 -12.43 -0.64
N VAL A 29 1.83 -13.20 -1.55
CA VAL A 29 0.40 -13.54 -1.50
C VAL A 29 0.08 -14.41 -0.27
N GLN A 30 0.91 -15.41 0.03
CA GLN A 30 0.73 -16.25 1.23
C GLN A 30 0.86 -15.43 2.52
N ARG A 31 1.80 -14.48 2.57
CA ARG A 31 1.99 -13.59 3.71
C ARG A 31 0.81 -12.66 3.91
N LEU A 32 0.26 -12.10 2.82
CA LEU A 32 -0.95 -11.28 2.86
C LEU A 32 -2.14 -12.09 3.38
N GLN A 33 -2.36 -13.29 2.84
CA GLN A 33 -3.44 -14.18 3.28
C GLN A 33 -3.31 -14.51 4.77
N SER A 34 -2.11 -14.80 5.24
CA SER A 34 -1.82 -15.09 6.65
C SER A 34 -2.11 -13.89 7.54
N ALA A 35 -1.74 -12.68 7.11
CA ALA A 35 -2.01 -11.45 7.85
C ALA A 35 -3.52 -11.15 7.95
N ILE A 36 -4.28 -11.37 6.87
CA ILE A 36 -5.74 -11.21 6.87
C ILE A 36 -6.39 -12.23 7.83
N ASN A 37 -5.98 -13.50 7.75
CA ASN A 37 -6.48 -14.54 8.64
C ASN A 37 -6.18 -14.24 10.12
N PHE A 38 -5.02 -13.64 10.40
CA PHE A 38 -4.67 -13.18 11.74
C PHE A 38 -5.58 -12.03 12.19
N ALA A 39 -5.76 -10.99 11.37
CA ALA A 39 -6.63 -9.85 11.67
C ALA A 39 -8.11 -10.25 11.84
N ASN A 40 -8.57 -11.28 11.13
CA ASN A 40 -9.96 -11.75 11.21
C ASN A 40 -10.38 -12.18 12.63
N GLN A 41 -9.43 -12.52 13.50
CA GLN A 41 -9.72 -12.85 14.90
C GLN A 41 -10.38 -11.68 15.65
N LEU A 42 -10.10 -10.42 15.25
CA LEU A 42 -10.67 -9.23 15.87
C LEU A 42 -12.19 -9.13 15.69
N HIS A 43 -12.75 -9.74 14.64
CA HIS A 43 -14.20 -9.75 14.41
C HIS A 43 -14.99 -10.56 15.46
N SER A 44 -14.31 -11.36 16.29
CA SER A 44 -14.96 -12.08 17.39
C SER A 44 -15.29 -11.17 18.59
N VAL A 45 -14.73 -9.96 18.63
CA VAL A 45 -14.94 -8.98 19.69
C VAL A 45 -16.16 -8.12 19.33
N ASN A 46 -17.10 -8.00 20.26
CA ASN A 46 -18.26 -7.10 20.09
C ASN A 46 -17.83 -5.64 20.32
N THR A 47 -17.97 -4.81 19.30
CA THR A 47 -17.71 -3.36 19.37
C THR A 47 -18.98 -2.52 19.13
N ASP A 48 -20.17 -3.12 19.27
CA ASP A 48 -21.44 -2.41 19.10
C ASP A 48 -21.57 -1.24 20.09
N GLY A 49 -21.81 -0.04 19.55
CA GLY A 49 -21.96 1.18 20.34
C GLY A 49 -20.66 1.73 20.94
N ILE A 50 -19.50 1.21 20.53
CA ILE A 50 -18.18 1.73 20.94
C ILE A 50 -17.67 2.71 19.88
N GLU A 51 -17.38 3.94 20.30
CA GLU A 51 -16.79 4.96 19.43
C GLU A 51 -15.33 4.61 19.07
N PRO A 52 -14.91 4.71 17.79
CA PRO A 52 -13.53 4.46 17.38
C PRO A 52 -12.53 5.44 18.00
N LEU A 53 -11.40 4.92 18.49
CA LEU A 53 -10.30 5.74 19.02
C LEU A 53 -9.37 6.22 17.90
N ALA A 54 -9.43 7.51 17.56
CA ALA A 54 -8.57 8.11 16.53
C ALA A 54 -7.20 8.59 17.08
N SER A 55 -7.14 9.02 18.34
CA SER A 55 -5.94 9.52 19.01
C SER A 55 -6.03 9.25 20.50
N VAL A 56 -4.91 8.84 21.11
CA VAL A 56 -4.80 8.68 22.57
C VAL A 56 -4.70 10.00 23.33
N LEU A 57 -4.59 11.13 22.62
CA LEU A 57 -4.41 12.47 23.20
C LEU A 57 -5.76 13.20 23.34
N GLU A 58 -6.69 12.60 24.07
CA GLU A 58 -8.06 13.13 24.22
C GLU A 58 -8.10 14.47 24.98
N ASP A 59 -7.19 14.67 25.94
CA ASP A 59 -7.15 15.88 26.79
C ASP A 59 -6.41 17.06 26.14
N ARG A 60 -6.09 16.99 24.85
CA ARG A 60 -5.28 18.01 24.17
C ARG A 60 -6.03 18.63 23.02
N ALA A 61 -6.10 19.96 23.04
CA ALA A 61 -6.54 20.71 21.88
C ALA A 61 -5.58 20.49 20.70
N LEU A 62 -6.10 20.60 19.47
CA LEU A 62 -5.30 20.56 18.27
C LEU A 62 -4.23 21.65 18.31
N TYR A 63 -2.99 21.27 17.98
CA TYR A 63 -1.88 22.22 17.94
C TYR A 63 -2.05 23.15 16.73
N ILE A 64 -2.10 24.45 16.99
CA ILE A 64 -2.16 25.47 15.95
C ILE A 64 -0.75 26.01 15.74
N ARG A 65 -0.31 26.06 14.48
CA ARG A 65 0.93 26.71 14.09
C ARG A 65 0.69 28.21 13.90
N SER A 66 1.60 29.07 14.38
CA SER A 66 1.56 30.50 14.08
C SER A 66 1.74 30.75 12.58
N ASP A 67 1.07 31.77 12.06
CA ASP A 67 1.24 32.19 10.67
C ASP A 67 2.49 33.06 10.56
N THR A 68 3.64 32.41 10.41
CA THR A 68 4.95 33.07 10.34
C THR A 68 5.73 32.50 9.17
N VAL A 69 6.33 33.39 8.37
CA VAL A 69 7.15 32.99 7.22
C VAL A 69 8.45 32.36 7.72
N THR A 70 8.69 31.11 7.32
CA THR A 70 9.94 30.37 7.64
C THR A 70 10.81 30.11 6.42
N SER A 71 10.40 30.58 5.24
CA SER A 71 11.08 30.27 3.98
C SER A 71 12.48 30.91 3.91
N GLY A 72 13.50 30.07 3.69
CA GLY A 72 14.88 30.48 3.41
C GLY A 72 15.39 29.91 2.08
N SER A 73 16.55 30.41 1.62
CA SER A 73 17.22 29.90 0.41
C SER A 73 17.95 28.58 0.72
N CYS A 74 17.20 27.48 0.80
CA CYS A 74 17.72 26.16 1.18
C CYS A 74 17.78 25.17 0.00
N SER A 75 17.78 25.64 -1.24
CA SER A 75 17.74 24.79 -2.44
C SER A 75 18.83 23.71 -2.43
N GLU A 76 20.07 24.09 -2.10
CA GLU A 76 21.22 23.17 -2.02
C GLU A 76 20.99 22.03 -1.01
N ILE A 77 20.42 22.34 0.17
CA ILE A 77 20.12 21.35 1.20
C ILE A 77 18.97 20.44 0.76
N LEU A 78 17.94 21.01 0.13
CA LEU A 78 16.76 20.25 -0.30
C LEU A 78 17.07 19.27 -1.44
N LEU A 79 17.96 19.67 -2.36
CA LEU A 79 18.32 18.89 -3.55
C LEU A 79 19.43 17.87 -3.28
N GLN A 80 20.08 17.90 -2.12
CA GLN A 80 21.23 17.04 -1.80
C GLN A 80 20.94 15.54 -1.95
N ASN A 81 19.71 15.10 -1.64
CA ASN A 81 19.30 13.70 -1.73
C ASN A 81 18.56 13.36 -3.04
N ALA A 82 18.45 14.31 -3.97
CA ALA A 82 17.77 14.07 -5.22
C ALA A 82 18.56 13.07 -6.08
N SER A 83 17.87 12.10 -6.67
CA SER A 83 18.50 11.14 -7.59
C SER A 83 19.03 11.82 -8.87
N SER A 84 18.39 12.90 -9.31
CA SER A 84 18.79 13.70 -10.46
C SER A 84 18.20 15.10 -10.33
N VAL A 85 19.00 16.09 -10.72
CA VAL A 85 18.67 17.52 -10.65
C VAL A 85 19.02 18.14 -11.99
N VAL A 86 18.13 18.98 -12.51
CA VAL A 86 18.37 19.81 -13.70
C VAL A 86 17.85 21.22 -13.39
N GLU A 87 18.72 22.22 -13.51
CA GLU A 87 18.38 23.64 -13.27
C GLU A 87 17.66 23.88 -11.92
N ASP A 88 18.14 23.24 -10.84
CA ASP A 88 17.55 23.29 -9.49
C ASP A 88 16.15 22.67 -9.36
N TYR A 89 15.74 21.84 -10.32
CA TYR A 89 14.50 21.05 -10.25
C TYR A 89 14.80 19.57 -9.98
N PHE A 90 13.93 18.93 -9.20
CA PHE A 90 13.87 17.47 -9.14
C PHE A 90 13.45 16.91 -10.50
N VAL A 91 14.21 15.94 -11.00
CA VAL A 91 13.85 15.23 -12.23
C VAL A 91 13.02 14.00 -11.88
N ALA A 92 11.84 13.90 -12.49
CA ALA A 92 10.99 12.72 -12.45
C ALA A 92 10.72 12.22 -13.88
N PRO A 93 10.48 10.92 -14.08
CA PRO A 93 9.96 10.41 -15.35
C PRO A 93 8.67 11.12 -15.74
N GLN A 94 8.39 11.19 -17.05
CA GLN A 94 7.14 11.78 -17.53
C GLN A 94 5.94 11.04 -16.92
N GLY A 95 5.02 11.78 -16.30
CA GLY A 95 3.81 11.21 -15.73
C GLY A 95 2.89 10.62 -16.81
N ASN A 96 2.06 9.65 -16.42
CA ASN A 96 1.06 8.99 -17.26
C ASN A 96 1.59 7.93 -18.25
N ILE A 97 2.69 7.25 -17.91
CA ILE A 97 3.11 6.03 -18.62
C ILE A 97 2.35 4.86 -17.97
N PRO A 98 1.58 4.06 -18.74
CA PRO A 98 1.00 2.83 -18.21
C PRO A 98 2.09 1.96 -17.58
N LEU A 99 1.84 1.42 -16.39
CA LEU A 99 2.76 0.44 -15.81
C LEU A 99 2.94 -0.71 -16.81
N PRO A 100 4.18 -1.18 -17.04
CA PRO A 100 4.42 -2.30 -17.93
C PRO A 100 3.58 -3.48 -17.45
N GLN A 101 2.80 -4.06 -18.37
CA GLN A 101 2.05 -5.27 -18.08
C GLN A 101 3.06 -6.38 -17.75
N LYS A 102 2.92 -6.98 -16.58
CA LYS A 102 3.73 -8.14 -16.21
C LYS A 102 3.11 -9.37 -16.85
N GLU A 103 3.94 -10.21 -17.47
CA GLU A 103 3.50 -11.50 -17.98
C GLU A 103 3.01 -12.38 -16.82
N ASN A 104 1.89 -13.07 -17.01
CA ASN A 104 1.34 -14.05 -16.08
C ASN A 104 2.20 -15.33 -16.06
N ASN A 105 3.46 -15.23 -15.65
CA ASN A 105 4.37 -16.36 -15.60
C ASN A 105 4.33 -17.01 -14.22
N TYR A 106 3.22 -17.69 -13.92
CA TYR A 106 3.14 -18.63 -12.81
C TYR A 106 3.46 -20.04 -13.32
N VAL A 107 4.58 -20.60 -12.86
CA VAL A 107 4.89 -22.02 -13.08
C VAL A 107 4.06 -22.83 -12.09
N SER A 108 3.10 -23.59 -12.62
CA SER A 108 2.32 -24.59 -11.90
C SER A 108 3.26 -25.64 -11.29
N SER A 109 3.51 -25.53 -9.99
CA SER A 109 4.00 -26.66 -9.20
C SER A 109 2.79 -27.54 -8.91
N LYS A 110 2.71 -28.71 -9.55
CA LYS A 110 1.64 -29.69 -9.31
C LYS A 110 1.49 -29.98 -7.81
N GLY A 111 0.28 -29.77 -7.29
CA GLY A 111 -0.15 -30.20 -5.97
C GLY A 111 -0.36 -29.04 -5.02
N ASP A 112 -1.48 -28.35 -5.21
CA ASP A 112 -2.29 -27.58 -4.24
C ASP A 112 -3.00 -26.50 -5.08
N ASP A 113 -4.32 -26.65 -5.24
CA ASP A 113 -5.10 -25.99 -6.29
C ASP A 113 -4.94 -24.47 -6.30
N ILE A 114 -4.28 -23.98 -7.35
CA ILE A 114 -4.43 -22.62 -7.86
C ILE A 114 -5.08 -22.76 -9.23
N GLU A 115 -6.42 -22.67 -9.26
CA GLU A 115 -7.19 -22.65 -10.50
C GLU A 115 -7.24 -21.21 -11.02
N PHE A 116 -6.37 -20.90 -11.99
CA PHE A 116 -6.54 -19.73 -12.84
C PHE A 116 -7.24 -20.15 -14.13
N ALA A 117 -8.52 -19.83 -14.21
CA ALA A 117 -9.30 -20.02 -15.43
C ALA A 117 -8.77 -19.12 -16.54
N ASN A 118 -8.59 -19.72 -17.73
CA ASN A 118 -8.27 -19.02 -18.96
C ASN A 118 -9.51 -18.34 -19.54
N VAL A 119 -9.31 -17.09 -19.99
CA VAL A 119 -9.78 -16.51 -21.26
C VAL A 119 -11.28 -16.18 -21.39
N ASP A 120 -11.55 -14.89 -21.60
CA ASP A 120 -11.81 -14.34 -22.96
C ASP A 120 -10.91 -13.13 -23.21
#